data_AF-A0A0A9CSD4-F1
#
_entry.id   AF-A0A0A9CSD4-F1
#
_cell.length_a   1.000
_cell.length_b   1.000
_cell.length_c   1.000
_cell.angle_alpha   90.00
_cell.angle_beta   90.00
_cell.angle_gamma   90.00
#
_symmetry.space_group_name_H-M   'P 1'
#
loop_
_entity.id
_entity.type
_entity.pdbx_description
1 polymer ?
#
loop_
_entity_poly.entity_id
_entity_poly.type
_entity_poly.pdbx_seq_one_letter_code
_entity_poly.pdbx_strand_id
1 'polypeptide(L)'
;MGRPASSRSPATERSPASTNHRATKISFRSCKIVKTPPAKPLTATAVPPPAPAPLPALSSPGEIAAALRHLNSADPLLSAVISSTEVLTFTVSPSLPAFHTLARSILHQQLAPSAADAIYARFLALLPSASAAAAATSDAVTPAAVLALAAADLRTIGVSGRKASYLHDLAGKFSAGELSESAVAAMDEAALLAELTRVKGIGEWTVHMFMIFSLHRPDVLPCGDLGVRKGVQELYKLKALPKPEEMAALCDRWRPYRSVGAWYMWRLMESKGAAAKKKKKGNVSS
;
A
#
# COMPACT_ATOMS: atom_id res chain seq x y z
N MET A 1 31.91 -15.18 -70.76
CA MET A 1 33.11 -15.56 -69.96
C MET A 1 32.76 -15.43 -68.49
N GLY A 2 32.95 -16.36 -67.56
CA GLY A 2 33.28 -17.77 -67.56
C GLY A 2 32.54 -18.38 -66.36
N ARG A 3 32.13 -19.63 -66.49
CA ARG A 3 31.34 -20.40 -65.51
C ARG A 3 32.31 -21.37 -64.75
N PRO A 4 31.84 -22.26 -63.87
CA PRO A 4 31.96 -22.25 -62.40
C PRO A 4 32.85 -23.40 -61.86
N ALA A 5 32.91 -23.61 -60.53
CA ALA A 5 33.21 -24.93 -59.99
C ALA A 5 32.63 -25.16 -58.58
N SER A 6 31.78 -26.18 -58.49
CA SER A 6 31.24 -26.82 -57.29
C SER A 6 32.17 -27.92 -56.75
N SER A 7 31.75 -28.48 -55.61
CA SER A 7 31.98 -29.84 -55.08
C SER A 7 32.95 -29.86 -53.89
N ARG A 8 32.81 -30.71 -52.87
CA ARG A 8 31.88 -31.79 -52.49
C ARG A 8 32.27 -32.14 -51.04
N SER A 9 31.34 -32.63 -50.21
CA SER A 9 31.69 -33.36 -48.97
C SER A 9 32.36 -34.70 -49.32
N PRO A 10 33.19 -35.25 -48.41
CA PRO A 10 32.74 -36.46 -47.72
C PRO A 10 33.14 -36.53 -46.22
N ALA A 11 32.41 -37.36 -45.48
CA ALA A 11 32.71 -37.75 -44.10
C ALA A 11 33.73 -38.89 -44.06
N THR A 12 34.72 -38.88 -43.15
CA THR A 12 35.38 -40.11 -42.63
C THR A 12 36.10 -39.85 -41.28
N GLU A 13 35.67 -40.60 -40.28
CA GLU A 13 36.36 -41.26 -39.13
C GLU A 13 37.47 -40.62 -38.26
N ARG A 14 37.20 -40.72 -36.94
CA ARG A 14 37.98 -41.28 -35.80
C ARG A 14 39.43 -40.80 -35.51
N SER A 15 39.54 -40.07 -34.38
CA SER A 15 40.35 -40.35 -33.16
C SER A 15 41.90 -40.35 -33.22
N PRO A 16 42.61 -40.14 -32.08
CA PRO A 16 42.58 -38.98 -31.19
C PRO A 16 43.99 -38.37 -31.01
N ALA A 17 44.10 -37.06 -30.80
CA ALA A 17 45.34 -36.41 -30.39
C ALA A 17 45.33 -36.14 -28.88
N SER A 18 46.32 -36.72 -28.21
CA SER A 18 46.69 -36.57 -26.80
C SER A 18 47.01 -35.12 -26.44
N THR A 19 46.49 -34.60 -25.32
CA THR A 19 47.20 -33.58 -24.54
C THR A 19 46.78 -33.59 -23.05
N ASN A 20 47.70 -34.10 -22.22
CA ASN A 20 47.99 -33.81 -20.81
C ASN A 20 46.88 -33.26 -19.90
N HIS A 21 46.33 -34.12 -19.03
CA HIS A 21 45.72 -33.70 -17.76
C HIS A 21 46.72 -33.88 -16.60
N ARG A 22 47.17 -32.75 -16.06
CA ARG A 22 47.96 -32.65 -14.82
C ARG A 22 47.04 -32.96 -13.63
N ALA A 23 47.15 -34.15 -13.06
CA ALA A 23 46.43 -34.55 -11.86
C ALA A 23 46.98 -33.83 -10.62
N THR A 24 46.19 -32.93 -10.03
CA THR A 24 46.44 -32.39 -8.69
C THR A 24 45.82 -33.33 -7.64
N LYS A 25 46.69 -33.95 -6.83
CA LYS A 25 46.31 -34.82 -5.71
C LYS A 25 45.57 -33.99 -4.64
N ILE A 26 44.29 -34.27 -4.44
CA ILE A 26 43.51 -33.72 -3.32
C ILE A 26 43.84 -34.55 -2.07
N SER A 27 44.47 -33.91 -1.08
CA SER A 27 44.79 -34.50 0.22
C SER A 27 43.53 -34.51 1.10
N PHE A 28 43.02 -35.70 1.44
CA PHE A 28 41.96 -35.86 2.42
C PHE A 28 42.51 -35.67 3.84
N ARG A 29 42.04 -34.65 4.57
CA ARG A 29 42.20 -34.56 6.03
C ARG A 29 41.04 -35.29 6.70
N SER A 30 41.34 -36.25 7.57
CA SER A 30 40.34 -36.92 8.41
C SER A 30 39.82 -35.96 9.50
N CYS A 31 38.54 -35.60 9.45
CA CYS A 31 37.86 -34.94 10.57
C CYS A 31 37.39 -35.98 11.59
N LYS A 32 37.74 -35.78 12.86
CA LYS A 32 37.29 -36.60 13.99
C LYS A 32 35.77 -36.46 14.17
N ILE A 33 35.10 -37.60 14.34
CA ILE A 33 33.66 -37.69 14.65
C ILE A 33 33.44 -37.15 16.08
N VAL A 34 32.67 -36.07 16.21
CA VAL A 34 32.17 -35.56 17.49
C VAL A 34 30.85 -36.27 17.80
N LYS A 35 30.73 -36.89 18.98
CA LYS A 35 29.47 -37.49 19.48
C LYS A 35 28.46 -36.39 19.81
N THR A 36 27.30 -36.43 19.16
CA THR A 36 26.13 -35.59 19.44
C THR A 36 25.42 -36.08 20.71
N PRO A 37 24.96 -35.20 21.62
CA PRO A 37 24.11 -35.61 22.75
C PRO A 37 22.68 -35.96 22.27
N PRO A 38 21.92 -36.77 23.02
CA PRO A 38 20.58 -37.19 22.61
C PRO A 38 19.59 -36.02 22.63
N ALA A 39 18.72 -36.00 21.62
CA ALA A 39 17.69 -34.98 21.44
C ALA A 39 16.64 -35.03 22.57
N LYS A 40 16.34 -33.85 23.13
CA LYS A 40 15.26 -33.64 24.09
C LYS A 40 13.91 -33.77 23.38
N PRO A 41 12.86 -34.37 23.99
CA PRO A 41 11.58 -34.55 23.33
C PRO A 41 10.98 -33.20 22.91
N LEU A 42 10.51 -33.14 21.67
CA LEU A 42 9.78 -32.01 21.11
C LEU A 42 8.48 -31.84 21.91
N THR A 43 8.44 -30.83 22.78
CA THR A 43 7.21 -30.34 23.38
C THR A 43 6.29 -29.86 22.27
N ALA A 44 5.07 -30.41 22.25
CA ALA A 44 3.98 -29.99 21.37
C ALA A 44 3.85 -28.47 21.40
N THR A 45 4.10 -27.83 20.26
CA THR A 45 3.79 -26.42 20.05
C THR A 45 2.29 -26.23 20.20
N ALA A 46 1.87 -25.53 21.26
CA ALA A 46 0.51 -25.07 21.41
C ALA A 46 0.11 -24.29 20.16
N VAL A 47 -1.01 -24.69 19.56
CA VAL A 47 -1.67 -23.91 18.50
C VAL A 47 -1.95 -22.51 19.08
N PRO A 48 -1.50 -21.42 18.43
CA PRO A 48 -1.80 -20.08 18.92
C PRO A 48 -3.33 -19.91 18.98
N PRO A 49 -3.85 -19.19 20.01
CA PRO A 49 -5.28 -18.96 20.11
C PRO A 49 -5.82 -18.33 18.82
N PRO A 50 -7.05 -18.66 18.39
CA PRO A 50 -7.65 -18.07 17.20
C PRO A 50 -7.58 -16.55 17.32
N ALA A 51 -7.17 -15.88 16.23
CA ALA A 51 -7.10 -14.44 16.18
C ALA A 51 -8.46 -13.85 16.63
N PRO A 52 -8.47 -12.81 17.48
CA PRO A 52 -9.72 -12.18 17.89
C PRO A 52 -10.49 -11.75 16.64
N ALA A 53 -11.82 -11.85 16.71
CA ALA A 53 -12.68 -11.46 15.61
C ALA A 53 -12.33 -10.04 15.15
N PRO A 54 -12.24 -9.78 13.83
CA PRO A 54 -11.91 -8.46 13.33
C PRO A 54 -12.94 -7.46 13.84
N LEU A 55 -12.47 -6.32 14.35
CA LEU A 55 -13.36 -5.27 14.82
C LEU A 55 -14.26 -4.76 13.69
N PRO A 56 -15.46 -4.27 14.03
CA PRO A 56 -16.31 -3.59 13.06
C PRO A 56 -15.57 -2.45 12.37
N ALA A 57 -15.97 -2.15 11.13
CA ALA A 57 -15.48 -0.99 10.42
C ALA A 57 -15.85 0.30 11.17
N LEU A 58 -15.01 1.35 11.10
CA LEU A 58 -15.32 2.63 11.73
C LEU A 58 -16.61 3.29 11.21
N SER A 59 -17.07 2.92 10.02
CA SER A 59 -18.38 3.33 9.51
C SER A 59 -19.57 2.59 10.14
N SER A 60 -19.34 1.52 10.91
CA SER A 60 -20.40 0.82 11.63
C SER A 60 -20.99 1.72 12.72
N PRO A 61 -22.33 1.67 12.95
CA PRO A 61 -22.97 2.51 13.95
C PRO A 61 -22.35 2.37 15.34
N GLY A 62 -21.96 3.50 15.94
CA GLY A 62 -21.39 3.55 17.29
C GLY A 62 -19.89 3.25 17.40
N GLU A 63 -19.25 2.78 16.34
CA GLU A 63 -17.84 2.37 16.39
C GLU A 63 -16.90 3.57 16.62
N ILE A 64 -17.15 4.71 15.97
CA ILE A 64 -16.42 5.95 16.24
C ILE A 64 -16.57 6.38 17.70
N ALA A 65 -17.78 6.27 18.27
CA ALA A 65 -18.00 6.62 19.66
C ALA A 65 -17.25 5.68 20.62
N ALA A 66 -17.17 4.38 20.30
CA ALA A 66 -16.36 3.42 21.04
C ALA A 66 -14.86 3.76 20.95
N ALA A 67 -14.38 4.08 19.76
CA ALA A 67 -13.00 4.51 19.52
C ALA A 67 -12.64 5.75 20.33
N LEU A 68 -13.48 6.78 20.30
CA LEU A 68 -13.25 8.02 21.05
C LEU A 68 -13.25 7.79 22.56
N ARG A 69 -14.18 6.97 23.09
CA ARG A 69 -14.18 6.62 24.52
C ARG A 69 -12.89 5.89 24.92
N HIS A 70 -12.48 4.91 24.11
CA HIS A 70 -11.26 4.16 24.33
C HIS A 70 -10.02 5.09 24.33
N LEU A 71 -9.85 5.89 23.28
CA LEU A 71 -8.67 6.75 23.14
C LEU A 71 -8.59 7.85 24.21
N ASN A 72 -9.73 8.41 24.63
CA ASN A 72 -9.76 9.36 25.76
C ASN A 72 -9.28 8.73 27.07
N SER A 73 -9.56 7.45 27.29
CA SER A 73 -9.09 6.72 28.48
C SER A 73 -7.65 6.24 28.35
N ALA A 74 -7.22 5.86 27.14
CA ALA A 74 -5.94 5.19 26.94
C ALA A 74 -4.75 6.16 26.86
N ASP A 75 -4.97 7.39 26.40
CA ASP A 75 -3.90 8.38 26.23
C ASP A 75 -4.36 9.81 26.56
N PRO A 76 -4.00 10.33 27.75
CA PRO A 76 -4.39 11.68 28.18
C PRO A 76 -3.90 12.80 27.25
N LEU A 77 -2.75 12.62 26.58
CA LEU A 77 -2.25 13.61 25.64
C LEU A 77 -3.14 13.65 24.40
N LEU A 78 -3.51 12.48 23.89
CA LEU A 78 -4.45 12.37 22.76
C LEU A 78 -5.84 12.87 23.15
N SER A 79 -6.30 12.62 24.37
CA SER A 79 -7.57 13.14 24.89
C SER A 79 -7.65 14.67 24.81
N ALA A 80 -6.56 15.38 25.13
CA ALA A 80 -6.50 16.83 24.98
C ALA A 80 -6.63 17.29 23.52
N VAL A 81 -6.04 16.53 22.58
CA VAL A 81 -6.17 16.81 21.13
C VAL A 81 -7.60 16.53 20.65
N ILE A 82 -8.20 15.41 21.07
CA ILE A 82 -9.60 15.06 20.74
C ILE A 82 -10.54 16.15 21.22
N SER A 83 -10.37 16.64 22.46
CA SER A 83 -11.23 17.66 23.07
C SER A 83 -11.12 19.04 22.40
N SER A 84 -10.02 19.31 21.71
CA SER A 84 -9.76 20.60 21.04
C SER A 84 -9.95 20.55 19.52
N THR A 85 -10.38 19.42 18.99
CA THR A 85 -10.55 19.16 17.56
C THR A 85 -12.00 18.77 17.27
N GLU A 86 -12.48 19.04 16.06
CA GLU A 86 -13.79 18.53 15.62
C GLU A 86 -13.89 17.01 15.72
N VAL A 87 -15.10 16.51 15.95
CA VAL A 87 -15.35 15.07 16.04
C VAL A 87 -15.12 14.44 14.67
N LEU A 88 -14.36 13.34 14.66
CA LEU A 88 -14.12 12.55 13.47
C LEU A 88 -15.45 12.10 12.85
N THR A 89 -15.68 12.53 11.62
CA THR A 89 -16.74 12.03 10.76
C THR A 89 -16.10 11.29 9.59
N PHE A 90 -16.15 9.97 9.60
CA PHE A 90 -16.00 9.23 8.35
C PHE A 90 -17.31 9.40 7.60
N THR A 91 -17.33 10.32 6.63
CA THR A 91 -18.48 10.46 5.75
C THR A 91 -18.71 9.11 5.09
N VAL A 92 -19.87 8.50 5.36
CA VAL A 92 -20.36 7.31 4.66
C VAL A 92 -20.80 7.77 3.27
N SER A 93 -19.84 8.22 2.46
CA SER A 93 -20.02 8.25 1.01
C SER A 93 -20.11 6.78 0.57
N PRO A 94 -20.97 6.42 -0.41
CA PRO A 94 -21.02 5.04 -0.87
C PRO A 94 -19.59 4.57 -1.15
N SER A 95 -19.15 3.51 -0.45
CA SER A 95 -17.77 3.08 -0.58
C SER A 95 -17.59 2.65 -2.04
N LEU A 96 -16.72 3.33 -2.75
CA LEU A 96 -16.37 2.89 -4.10
C LEU A 96 -15.78 1.48 -3.99
N PRO A 97 -16.00 0.61 -5.00
CA PRO A 97 -15.31 -0.67 -5.07
C PRO A 97 -13.80 -0.49 -4.90
N ALA A 98 -13.13 -1.52 -4.37
CA ALA A 98 -11.70 -1.54 -4.16
C ALA A 98 -10.95 -1.20 -5.44
N PHE A 99 -11.30 -1.83 -6.57
CA PHE A 99 -10.67 -1.54 -7.86
C PHE A 99 -10.78 -0.05 -8.21
N HIS A 100 -11.99 0.50 -8.13
CA HIS A 100 -12.27 1.89 -8.44
C HIS A 100 -11.48 2.84 -7.54
N THR A 101 -11.47 2.58 -6.23
CA THR A 101 -10.76 3.41 -5.27
C THR A 101 -9.25 3.41 -5.50
N LEU A 102 -8.67 2.25 -5.78
CA LEU A 102 -7.24 2.11 -6.06
C LEU A 102 -6.87 2.78 -7.39
N ALA A 103 -7.69 2.63 -8.43
CA ALA A 103 -7.51 3.32 -9.71
C ALA A 103 -7.57 4.84 -9.55
N ARG A 104 -8.55 5.35 -8.78
CA ARG A 104 -8.65 6.77 -8.44
C ARG A 104 -7.41 7.24 -7.69
N SER A 105 -6.93 6.47 -6.72
CA SER A 105 -5.71 6.77 -5.97
C SER A 105 -4.50 6.94 -6.90
N ILE A 106 -4.26 6.00 -7.83
CA ILE A 106 -3.19 6.08 -8.84
C ILE A 106 -3.28 7.38 -9.64
N LEU A 107 -4.48 7.75 -10.09
CA LEU A 107 -4.70 8.98 -10.86
C LEU A 107 -4.35 10.24 -10.06
N HIS A 108 -4.62 10.27 -8.75
CA HIS A 108 -4.40 11.44 -7.89
C HIS A 108 -2.96 11.63 -7.41
N GLN A 109 -2.10 10.62 -7.52
CA GLN A 109 -0.72 10.68 -7.01
C GLN A 109 0.08 11.88 -7.57
N GLN A 110 0.83 12.58 -6.71
CA GLN A 110 1.76 13.65 -7.09
C GLN A 110 1.13 14.82 -7.89
N LEU A 111 -0.13 15.15 -7.60
CA LEU A 111 -0.86 16.26 -8.23
C LEU A 111 -1.47 17.18 -7.18
N ALA A 112 -1.69 18.45 -7.56
CA ALA A 112 -2.59 19.31 -6.81
C ALA A 112 -4.02 18.75 -6.88
N PRO A 113 -4.85 18.88 -5.81
CA PRO A 113 -6.19 18.29 -5.78
C PRO A 113 -7.06 18.67 -6.99
N SER A 114 -7.11 19.95 -7.35
CA SER A 114 -7.89 20.44 -8.50
C SER A 114 -7.44 19.84 -9.84
N ALA A 115 -6.13 19.61 -10.02
CA ALA A 115 -5.60 18.99 -11.23
C ALA A 115 -5.93 17.49 -11.28
N ALA A 116 -5.85 16.80 -10.13
CA ALA A 116 -6.24 15.40 -10.01
C ALA A 116 -7.73 15.20 -10.31
N ASP A 117 -8.60 16.04 -9.75
CA ASP A 117 -10.04 16.01 -9.98
C ASP A 117 -10.37 16.24 -11.46
N ALA A 118 -9.70 17.20 -12.11
CA ALA A 118 -9.89 17.47 -13.53
C ALA A 118 -9.45 16.29 -14.42
N ILE A 119 -8.32 15.64 -14.12
CA ILE A 119 -7.88 14.43 -14.83
C ILE A 119 -8.87 13.29 -14.61
N TYR A 120 -9.33 13.10 -13.38
CA TYR A 120 -10.25 12.04 -13.02
C TYR A 120 -11.63 12.22 -13.70
N ALA A 121 -12.16 13.44 -13.77
CA ALA A 121 -13.39 13.73 -14.50
C ALA A 121 -13.26 13.39 -16.00
N ARG A 122 -12.13 13.74 -16.63
CA ARG A 122 -11.87 13.35 -18.03
C ARG A 122 -11.68 11.85 -18.20
N PHE A 123 -11.07 11.17 -17.24
CA PHE A 123 -10.95 9.71 -17.23
C PHE A 123 -12.33 9.04 -17.21
N LEU A 124 -13.26 9.50 -16.37
CA LEU A 124 -14.63 8.99 -16.36
C LEU A 124 -15.33 9.19 -17.71
N ALA A 125 -15.09 10.34 -18.36
CA ALA A 125 -15.66 10.63 -19.68
C ALA A 125 -15.09 9.76 -20.82
N LEU A 126 -13.93 9.12 -20.65
CA LEU A 126 -13.39 8.16 -21.62
C LEU A 126 -13.99 6.77 -21.49
N LEU A 127 -14.62 6.43 -20.36
CA LEU A 127 -15.07 5.06 -20.12
C LEU A 127 -16.33 4.75 -20.95
N PRO A 128 -16.39 3.59 -21.64
CA PRO A 128 -17.51 3.25 -22.54
C PRO A 128 -18.88 3.22 -21.87
N SER A 129 -18.92 2.93 -20.55
CA SER A 129 -20.15 2.81 -19.76
C SER A 129 -20.64 4.13 -19.16
N ALA A 130 -19.99 5.26 -19.45
CA ALA A 130 -20.37 6.58 -18.96
C ALA A 130 -21.60 7.13 -19.72
N SER A 131 -22.75 6.48 -19.59
CA SER A 131 -24.02 7.21 -19.71
C SER A 131 -23.98 8.38 -18.71
N ALA A 132 -24.54 9.54 -19.06
CA ALA A 132 -24.53 10.73 -18.20
C ALA A 132 -25.09 10.47 -16.78
N ALA A 133 -25.88 9.41 -16.59
CA ALA A 133 -26.36 8.94 -15.29
C ALA A 133 -25.42 7.96 -14.55
N ALA A 134 -24.55 7.23 -15.27
CA ALA A 134 -23.63 6.22 -14.74
C ALA A 134 -22.22 6.77 -14.42
N ALA A 135 -21.84 7.92 -14.97
CA ALA A 135 -20.56 8.58 -14.67
C ALA A 135 -20.40 8.97 -13.19
N ALA A 136 -21.50 9.00 -12.44
CA ALA A 136 -21.54 9.29 -11.00
C ALA A 136 -21.74 8.04 -10.12
N THR A 137 -21.91 6.84 -10.69
CA THR A 137 -22.08 5.60 -9.93
C THR A 137 -20.80 4.75 -9.94
N SER A 138 -20.63 3.95 -8.88
CA SER A 138 -19.50 3.04 -8.64
C SER A 138 -19.20 2.06 -9.78
N ASP A 139 -20.17 1.80 -10.65
CA ASP A 139 -20.16 0.64 -11.54
C ASP A 139 -19.50 0.93 -12.90
N ALA A 140 -19.22 2.20 -13.21
CA ALA A 140 -18.63 2.57 -14.50
C ALA A 140 -17.12 2.26 -14.58
N VAL A 141 -16.41 2.27 -13.45
CA VAL A 141 -14.96 2.05 -13.39
C VAL A 141 -14.69 0.58 -13.10
N THR A 142 -14.67 -0.24 -14.14
CA THR A 142 -14.40 -1.69 -14.05
C THR A 142 -13.02 -2.05 -14.61
N PRO A 143 -12.43 -3.20 -14.21
CA PRO A 143 -11.18 -3.67 -14.78
C PRO A 143 -11.25 -3.79 -16.31
N ALA A 144 -12.35 -4.34 -16.83
CA ALA A 144 -12.58 -4.47 -18.27
C ALA A 144 -12.63 -3.11 -18.99
N ALA A 145 -13.31 -2.12 -18.40
CA ALA A 145 -13.40 -0.78 -18.99
C ALA A 145 -12.02 -0.09 -19.05
N VAL A 146 -11.18 -0.27 -18.02
CA VAL A 146 -9.82 0.29 -18.00
C VAL A 146 -8.89 -0.42 -18.99
N LEU A 147 -9.01 -1.75 -19.12
CA LEU A 147 -8.23 -2.53 -20.09
C LEU A 147 -8.60 -2.21 -21.55
N ALA A 148 -9.82 -1.75 -21.81
CA ALA A 148 -10.25 -1.32 -23.14
C ALA A 148 -9.66 0.02 -23.58
N LEU A 149 -9.15 0.84 -22.66
CA LEU A 149 -8.53 2.13 -22.98
C LEU A 149 -7.09 1.95 -23.45
N ALA A 150 -6.72 2.57 -24.58
CA ALA A 150 -5.34 2.60 -25.00
C ALA A 150 -4.54 3.58 -24.14
N ALA A 151 -3.24 3.28 -23.93
CA ALA A 151 -2.34 4.21 -23.24
C ALA A 151 -2.23 5.57 -23.95
N ALA A 152 -2.51 5.63 -25.26
CA ALA A 152 -2.59 6.87 -26.00
C ALA A 152 -3.77 7.75 -25.53
N ASP A 153 -4.95 7.16 -25.33
CA ASP A 153 -6.16 7.87 -24.89
C ASP A 153 -6.00 8.42 -23.48
N LEU A 154 -5.41 7.63 -22.57
CA LEU A 154 -5.09 8.08 -21.21
C LEU A 154 -4.14 9.30 -21.22
N ARG A 155 -3.20 9.35 -22.17
CA ARG A 155 -2.29 10.51 -22.29
C ARG A 155 -3.01 11.78 -22.74
N THR A 156 -4.03 11.69 -23.60
CA THR A 156 -4.76 12.89 -24.09
C THR A 156 -5.46 13.63 -22.95
N ILE A 157 -5.84 12.93 -21.88
CA ILE A 157 -6.49 13.51 -20.72
C ILE A 157 -5.52 13.90 -19.60
N GLY A 158 -4.20 13.79 -19.83
CA GLY A 158 -3.16 14.19 -18.87
C GLY A 158 -2.69 13.10 -17.92
N VAL A 159 -3.00 11.82 -18.17
CA VAL A 159 -2.42 10.69 -17.41
C VAL A 159 -1.03 10.39 -17.96
N SER A 160 -0.02 10.32 -17.08
CA SER A 160 1.34 9.99 -17.50
C SER A 160 1.47 8.54 -17.96
N GLY A 161 2.47 8.23 -18.79
CA GLY A 161 2.71 6.86 -19.24
C GLY A 161 2.94 5.86 -18.09
N ARG A 162 3.60 6.30 -17.01
CA ARG A 162 3.76 5.48 -15.80
C ARG A 162 2.42 5.18 -15.15
N LYS A 163 1.58 6.19 -14.90
CA LYS A 163 0.25 5.99 -14.31
C LYS A 163 -0.66 5.14 -15.19
N ALA A 164 -0.59 5.29 -16.51
CA ALA A 164 -1.30 4.41 -17.44
C ALA A 164 -0.88 2.94 -17.25
N SER A 165 0.43 2.68 -17.16
CA SER A 165 0.93 1.31 -16.90
C SER A 165 0.49 0.74 -15.55
N TYR A 166 0.34 1.59 -14.53
CA TYR A 166 -0.12 1.20 -13.19
C TYR A 166 -1.62 0.86 -13.20
N LEU A 167 -2.42 1.65 -13.90
CA LEU A 167 -3.85 1.38 -14.08
C LEU A 167 -4.09 0.05 -14.81
N HIS A 168 -3.35 -0.22 -15.89
CA HIS A 168 -3.44 -1.49 -16.60
C HIS A 168 -2.92 -2.67 -15.78
N ASP A 169 -1.86 -2.49 -14.99
CA ASP A 169 -1.37 -3.55 -14.08
C ASP A 169 -2.39 -3.91 -13.00
N LEU A 170 -3.03 -2.89 -12.39
CA LEU A 170 -4.13 -3.08 -11.44
C LEU A 170 -5.31 -3.79 -12.09
N ALA A 171 -5.77 -3.29 -13.25
CA ALA A 171 -6.90 -3.85 -13.97
C ALA A 171 -6.63 -5.29 -14.44
N GLY A 172 -5.41 -5.58 -14.88
CA GLY A 172 -4.97 -6.92 -15.24
C GLY A 172 -5.08 -7.91 -14.08
N LYS A 173 -4.61 -7.53 -12.88
CA LYS A 173 -4.69 -8.39 -11.69
C LYS A 173 -6.12 -8.67 -11.24
N PHE A 174 -7.00 -7.66 -11.29
CA PHE A 174 -8.42 -7.87 -11.01
C PHE A 174 -9.09 -8.73 -12.10
N SER A 175 -8.77 -8.51 -13.37
CA SER A 175 -9.32 -9.29 -14.48
C SER A 175 -8.82 -10.74 -14.49
N ALA A 176 -7.62 -11.01 -13.98
CA ALA A 176 -7.05 -12.35 -13.86
C ALA A 176 -7.52 -13.10 -12.60
N GLY A 177 -8.26 -12.44 -11.70
CA GLY A 177 -8.71 -13.01 -10.44
C GLY A 177 -7.62 -13.10 -9.36
N GLU A 178 -6.45 -12.49 -9.57
CA GLU A 178 -5.41 -12.33 -8.53
C GLU A 178 -5.89 -11.41 -7.40
N LEU A 179 -6.72 -10.41 -7.75
CA LEU A 179 -7.40 -9.53 -6.81
C LEU A 179 -8.91 -9.55 -7.09
N SER A 180 -9.72 -9.42 -6.05
CA SER A 180 -11.17 -9.27 -6.18
C SER A 180 -11.73 -8.41 -5.06
N GLU A 181 -12.91 -7.84 -5.27
CA GLU A 181 -13.62 -7.02 -4.28
C GLU A 181 -13.82 -7.78 -2.95
N SER A 182 -14.27 -9.03 -3.02
CA SER A 182 -14.49 -9.88 -1.85
C SER A 182 -13.19 -10.28 -1.15
N ALA A 183 -12.15 -10.61 -1.91
CA ALA A 183 -10.85 -10.96 -1.34
C ALA A 183 -10.23 -9.77 -0.60
N VAL A 184 -10.23 -8.59 -1.22
CA VAL A 184 -9.71 -7.36 -0.62
C VAL A 184 -10.47 -7.00 0.67
N ALA A 185 -11.79 -7.16 0.70
CA ALA A 185 -12.57 -6.90 1.91
C ALA A 185 -12.30 -7.90 3.05
N ALA A 186 -11.95 -9.15 2.71
CA ALA A 186 -11.71 -10.22 3.68
C ALA A 186 -10.27 -10.27 4.22
N MET A 187 -9.30 -9.76 3.47
CA MET A 187 -7.88 -9.78 3.86
C MET A 187 -7.61 -8.95 5.12
N ASP A 188 -6.68 -9.44 5.93
CA ASP A 188 -6.09 -8.68 7.04
C ASP A 188 -5.06 -7.65 6.53
N GLU A 189 -4.51 -6.85 7.45
CA GLU A 189 -3.54 -5.79 7.13
C GLU A 189 -2.29 -6.33 6.43
N ALA A 190 -1.74 -7.45 6.91
CA ALA A 190 -0.52 -8.03 6.38
C ALA A 190 -0.72 -8.58 4.96
N ALA A 191 -1.84 -9.26 4.72
CA ALA A 191 -2.23 -9.77 3.41
C ALA A 191 -2.52 -8.62 2.43
N LEU A 192 -3.22 -7.56 2.86
CA LEU A 192 -3.47 -6.38 2.03
C LEU A 192 -2.18 -5.69 1.62
N LEU A 193 -1.23 -5.52 2.55
CA LEU A 193 0.08 -4.97 2.24
C LEU A 193 0.83 -5.86 1.24
N ALA A 194 0.86 -7.17 1.48
CA ALA A 194 1.57 -8.11 0.62
C ALA A 194 1.00 -8.12 -0.81
N GLU A 195 -0.32 -8.17 -0.99
CA GLU A 195 -0.93 -8.27 -2.32
C GLU A 195 -1.01 -6.93 -3.05
N LEU A 196 -1.44 -5.86 -2.38
CA LEU A 196 -1.63 -4.57 -3.06
C LEU A 196 -0.30 -3.90 -3.43
N THR A 197 0.80 -4.15 -2.70
CA THR A 197 2.12 -3.61 -3.08
C THR A 197 2.76 -4.33 -4.26
N ARG A 198 2.20 -5.47 -4.71
CA ARG A 198 2.60 -6.12 -5.98
C ARG A 198 2.04 -5.41 -7.20
N VAL A 199 1.04 -4.54 -7.01
CA VAL A 199 0.53 -3.67 -8.07
C VAL A 199 1.52 -2.55 -8.32
N LYS A 200 1.93 -2.35 -9.57
CA LYS A 200 2.87 -1.28 -9.92
C LYS A 200 2.30 0.09 -9.51
N GLY A 201 3.12 0.88 -8.82
CA GLY A 201 2.74 2.22 -8.39
C GLY A 201 1.89 2.29 -7.13
N ILE A 202 1.56 1.16 -6.50
CA ILE A 202 0.94 1.12 -5.17
C ILE A 202 2.03 0.78 -4.15
N GLY A 203 2.26 1.70 -3.22
CA GLY A 203 3.19 1.50 -2.10
C GLY A 203 2.44 1.34 -0.77
N GLU A 204 3.19 0.97 0.28
CA GLU A 204 2.68 0.79 1.65
C GLU A 204 1.81 1.96 2.13
N TRP A 205 2.26 3.20 1.90
CA TRP A 205 1.48 4.38 2.26
C TRP A 205 0.09 4.39 1.61
N THR A 206 0.00 4.07 0.31
CA THR A 206 -1.28 3.99 -0.42
C THR A 206 -2.18 2.90 0.14
N VAL A 207 -1.60 1.76 0.52
CA VAL A 207 -2.35 0.66 1.13
C VAL A 207 -2.91 1.07 2.50
N HIS A 208 -2.12 1.72 3.35
CA HIS A 208 -2.62 2.25 4.63
C HIS A 208 -3.75 3.26 4.42
N MET A 209 -3.62 4.19 3.46
CA MET A 209 -4.69 5.15 3.17
C MET A 209 -5.96 4.45 2.68
N PHE A 210 -5.82 3.43 1.83
CA PHE A 210 -6.93 2.61 1.37
C PHE A 210 -7.62 1.88 2.54
N MET A 211 -6.86 1.28 3.45
CA MET A 211 -7.45 0.60 4.62
C MET A 211 -8.19 1.57 5.55
N ILE A 212 -7.65 2.76 5.79
CA ILE A 212 -8.26 3.76 6.69
C ILE A 212 -9.50 4.40 6.06
N PHE A 213 -9.43 4.83 4.80
CA PHE A 213 -10.45 5.68 4.19
C PHE A 213 -11.43 4.96 3.26
N SER A 214 -11.11 3.72 2.86
CA SER A 214 -11.95 2.95 1.94
C SER A 214 -12.54 1.72 2.63
N LEU A 215 -11.72 1.01 3.41
CA LEU A 215 -12.18 -0.13 4.21
C LEU A 215 -12.59 0.25 5.63
N HIS A 216 -12.32 1.49 6.06
CA HIS A 216 -12.58 1.98 7.42
C HIS A 216 -12.05 1.05 8.51
N ARG A 217 -10.89 0.41 8.28
CA ARG A 217 -10.26 -0.47 9.27
C ARG A 217 -9.91 0.33 10.52
N PRO A 218 -10.32 -0.11 11.73
CA PRO A 218 -10.11 0.67 12.95
C PRO A 218 -8.65 0.73 13.41
N ASP A 219 -7.85 -0.29 13.09
CA ASP A 219 -6.56 -0.51 13.74
C ASP A 219 -5.33 -0.38 12.83
N VAL A 220 -5.28 0.63 11.95
CA VAL A 220 -4.16 0.87 11.03
C VAL A 220 -3.29 2.01 11.53
N LEU A 221 -1.98 1.81 11.58
CA LEU A 221 -1.00 2.85 11.91
C LEU A 221 -0.08 3.13 10.72
N PRO A 222 -0.26 4.26 10.00
CA PRO A 222 0.56 4.58 8.83
C PRO A 222 1.93 5.11 9.25
N CYS A 223 2.83 4.24 9.73
CA CYS A 223 4.15 4.59 10.23
C CYS A 223 5.05 5.31 9.21
N GLY A 224 4.79 5.14 7.91
CA GLY A 224 5.48 5.86 6.82
C GLY A 224 4.93 7.26 6.53
N ASP A 225 3.76 7.63 7.06
CA ASP A 225 3.13 8.92 6.78
C ASP A 225 3.81 10.07 7.55
N LEU A 226 4.33 11.05 6.81
CA LEU A 226 5.03 12.19 7.41
C LEU A 226 4.12 13.06 8.27
N GLY A 227 2.84 13.20 7.90
CA GLY A 227 1.87 13.98 8.65
C GLY A 227 1.59 13.36 10.02
N VAL A 228 1.30 12.06 10.05
CA VAL A 228 1.07 11.31 11.28
C VAL A 228 2.34 11.29 12.15
N ARG A 229 3.52 11.02 11.58
CA ARG A 229 4.78 11.06 12.33
C ARG A 229 5.06 12.42 12.96
N LYS A 230 4.79 13.52 12.25
CA LYS A 230 4.91 14.88 12.80
C LYS A 230 3.88 15.14 13.89
N GLY A 231 2.66 14.65 13.74
CA GLY A 231 1.64 14.74 14.78
C GLY A 231 2.04 13.98 16.04
N VAL A 232 2.58 12.75 15.91
CA VAL A 232 3.10 11.97 17.04
C VAL A 232 4.30 12.65 17.70
N GLN A 233 5.22 13.19 16.89
CA GLN A 233 6.33 14.00 17.39
C GLN A 233 5.82 15.16 18.25
N GLU A 234 4.82 15.88 17.77
CA GLU A 234 4.21 17.00 18.47
C GLU A 234 3.50 16.55 19.75
N LEU A 235 2.64 15.53 19.65
CA LEU A 235 1.83 15.01 20.75
C LEU A 235 2.70 14.64 21.96
N TYR A 236 3.78 13.90 21.71
CA TYR A 236 4.71 13.43 22.74
C TYR A 236 5.91 14.35 22.96
N LYS A 237 5.94 15.54 22.33
CA LYS A 237 7.02 16.53 22.43
C LYS A 237 8.42 15.94 22.16
N LEU A 238 8.51 15.08 21.16
CA LEU A 238 9.76 14.39 20.81
C LEU A 238 10.73 15.36 20.13
N LYS A 239 12.01 15.28 20.50
CA LYS A 239 13.08 16.12 19.94
C LYS A 239 13.32 15.85 18.45
N ALA A 240 13.07 14.63 18.00
CA ALA A 240 13.26 14.19 16.62
C ALA A 240 12.00 13.51 16.10
N LEU A 241 11.88 13.44 14.77
CA LEU A 241 10.80 12.74 14.11
C LEU A 241 10.92 11.23 14.42
N PRO A 242 9.91 10.59 15.04
CA PRO A 242 10.01 9.19 15.44
C PRO A 242 10.16 8.28 14.22
N LYS A 243 10.98 7.24 14.34
CA LYS A 243 11.14 6.19 13.34
C LYS A 243 9.90 5.26 13.33
N PRO A 244 9.67 4.49 12.25
CA PRO A 244 8.53 3.56 12.18
C PRO A 244 8.40 2.60 13.37
N GLU A 245 9.51 2.07 13.90
CA GLU A 245 9.50 1.17 15.06
C GLU A 245 9.10 1.90 16.35
N GLU A 246 9.59 3.14 16.53
CA GLU A 246 9.23 3.99 17.67
C GLU A 246 7.75 4.39 17.62
N MET A 247 7.23 4.66 16.42
CA MET A 247 5.81 4.92 16.19
C MET A 247 4.94 3.77 16.69
N ALA A 248 5.31 2.52 16.35
CA ALA A 248 4.57 1.34 16.78
C ALA A 248 4.50 1.25 18.31
N ALA A 249 5.62 1.47 19.01
CA ALA A 249 5.67 1.43 20.47
C ALA A 249 4.89 2.59 21.13
N LEU A 250 5.04 3.82 20.62
CA LEU A 250 4.35 5.01 21.17
C LEU A 250 2.84 4.91 21.02
N CYS A 251 2.37 4.36 19.90
CA CYS A 251 0.95 4.29 19.53
C CYS A 251 0.29 2.96 19.91
N ASP A 252 0.99 2.04 20.58
CA ASP A 252 0.43 0.74 20.97
C ASP A 252 -0.80 0.88 21.89
N ARG A 253 -0.77 1.86 22.79
CA ARG A 253 -1.90 2.20 23.66
C ARG A 253 -3.16 2.66 22.91
N TRP A 254 -3.05 3.04 21.64
CA TRP A 254 -4.20 3.43 20.84
C TRP A 254 -4.93 2.21 20.28
N ARG A 255 -4.37 1.01 20.40
CA ARG A 255 -5.03 -0.21 19.95
C ARG A 255 -6.31 -0.45 20.74
N PRO A 256 -7.43 -0.74 20.05
CA PRO A 256 -7.46 -1.21 18.67
C PRO A 256 -7.96 -0.16 17.66
N TYR A 257 -7.78 1.13 17.96
CA TYR A 257 -8.30 2.26 17.19
C TYR A 257 -7.20 3.19 16.66
N ARG A 258 -6.06 2.61 16.24
CA ARG A 258 -4.91 3.37 15.73
C ARG A 258 -5.25 4.26 14.53
N SER A 259 -6.22 3.89 13.70
CA SER A 259 -6.68 4.72 12.57
C SER A 259 -7.29 6.04 13.04
N VAL A 260 -8.05 6.02 14.14
CA VAL A 260 -8.64 7.23 14.73
C VAL A 260 -7.55 8.10 15.36
N GLY A 261 -6.60 7.49 16.07
CA GLY A 261 -5.42 8.21 16.58
C GLY A 261 -4.63 8.90 15.47
N ALA A 262 -4.34 8.18 14.38
CA ALA A 262 -3.69 8.72 13.19
C ALA A 262 -4.46 9.89 12.56
N TRP A 263 -5.80 9.81 12.51
CA TRP A 263 -6.63 10.89 12.00
C TRP A 263 -6.48 12.18 12.80
N TYR A 264 -6.47 12.08 14.15
CA TYR A 264 -6.24 13.24 15.01
C TYR A 264 -4.82 13.81 14.88
N MET A 265 -3.82 13.00 14.50
CA MET A 265 -2.48 13.51 14.21
C MET A 265 -2.47 14.41 12.97
N TRP A 266 -3.23 14.08 11.92
CA TRP A 266 -3.39 14.98 10.77
C TRP A 266 -4.09 16.28 11.18
N ARG A 267 -5.19 16.21 11.95
CA ARG A 267 -5.90 17.41 12.43
C ARG A 267 -5.01 18.31 13.28
N LEU A 268 -4.23 17.74 14.19
CA LEU A 268 -3.29 18.48 15.03
C LEU A 268 -2.31 19.29 14.18
N MET A 269 -1.77 18.69 13.12
CA MET A 269 -0.83 19.35 12.23
C MET A 269 -1.48 20.42 11.35
N GLU A 270 -2.72 20.23 10.90
CA GLU A 270 -3.48 21.22 10.15
C GLU A 270 -3.79 22.46 11.00
N SER A 271 -4.28 22.26 12.23
CA SER A 271 -4.58 23.34 13.19
C SER A 271 -3.35 24.19 13.49
N LYS A 272 -2.19 23.57 13.68
CA LYS A 272 -0.91 24.29 13.84
C LYS A 272 -0.50 25.06 12.59
N GLY A 273 -0.64 24.45 11.41
CA GLY A 273 -0.34 25.11 10.14
C GLY A 273 -1.19 26.36 9.91
N ALA A 274 -2.48 26.29 10.26
CA ALA A 274 -3.40 27.43 10.19
C ALA A 274 -3.02 28.55 11.16
N ALA A 275 -2.70 28.22 12.41
CA ALA A 275 -2.27 29.19 13.42
C ALA A 275 -0.97 29.93 13.02
N ALA A 276 0.01 29.20 12.47
CA ALA A 276 1.27 29.79 12.00
C ALA A 276 1.05 30.77 10.83
N LYS A 277 0.16 30.44 9.89
CA LYS A 277 -0.20 31.34 8.78
C LYS A 277 -0.89 32.62 9.28
N LYS A 278 -1.77 32.53 10.28
CA LYS A 278 -2.44 33.69 10.89
C LYS A 278 -1.44 34.63 11.57
N LYS A 279 -0.49 34.08 12.34
CA LYS A 279 0.58 34.87 12.98
C LYS A 279 1.46 35.59 11.95
N LYS A 280 1.82 34.93 10.84
CA LYS A 280 2.63 35.54 9.77
C LYS A 280 1.90 36.67 9.04
N LYS A 281 0.59 36.56 8.82
CA LYS A 281 -0.21 37.65 8.21
C LYS A 281 -0.34 38.85 9.16
N GLY A 282 -0.52 38.64 10.46
CA GLY A 282 -0.59 39.72 11.45
C GLY A 282 0.71 40.54 11.54
N ASN A 283 1.86 39.90 11.38
CA ASN A 283 3.17 40.55 11.47
C ASN A 283 3.60 41.31 10.20
N VAL A 284 2.89 41.16 9.09
CA VAL A 284 3.18 41.86 7.80
C VAL A 284 2.29 43.09 7.62
N SER A 285 1.26 43.25 8.44
CA SER A 285 0.32 44.37 8.42
C SER A 285 0.54 45.35 9.58
N SER A 286 1.70 45.28 10.25
CA SER A 286 2.13 46.19 11.33
C SER A 286 3.46 46.81 10.98
#